data_AF-A0A946ZDV2-F1
#
_entry.id   AF-A0A946ZDV2-F1
#
_cell.length_a   1.000
_cell.length_b   1.000
_cell.length_c   1.000
_cell.angle_alpha   90.00
_cell.angle_beta   90.00
_cell.angle_gamma   90.00
#
_symmetry.space_group_name_H-M   'P 1'
#
loop_
_entity.id
_entity.type
_entity.pdbx_description
1 polymer ?
#
loop_
_entity_poly.entity_id
_entity_poly.type
_entity_poly.pdbx_seq_one_letter_code
_entity_poly.pdbx_strand_id
1 'polypeptide(L)'
;MKQFALPIRFGIATSGCLIAYFLILSLFGLHTQVWFSLFNGVITGFGIYEAIKIFRVNQGENYNYGSGFTAGVVTGFVATIIFTIFFAVYSTEINPEFLKELATTWFKSFKSFEGIVFFTVAIMGFATALVLTLSFMQLFKSANN
;
A
#
# COMPACT_ATOMS: atom_id res chain seq x y z
N MET A 1 20.28 5.33 12.68
CA MET A 1 18.84 5.33 13.05
C MET A 1 17.96 6.30 12.24
N LYS A 2 18.47 7.39 11.64
CA LYS A 2 17.64 8.34 10.85
C LYS A 2 17.18 7.85 9.46
N GLN A 3 17.80 6.79 8.93
CA GLN A 3 17.52 6.25 7.59
C GLN A 3 16.11 5.65 7.44
N PHE A 4 15.56 5.06 8.50
CA PHE A 4 14.22 4.43 8.47
C PHE A 4 13.09 5.35 8.94
N ALA A 5 13.41 6.40 9.70
CA ALA A 5 12.40 7.30 10.25
C ALA A 5 11.61 8.05 9.16
N LEU A 6 12.26 8.40 8.06
CA LEU A 6 11.62 9.09 6.94
C LEU A 6 10.69 8.15 6.15
N PRO A 7 11.14 6.98 5.65
CA PRO A 7 10.26 6.00 5.00
C PRO A 7 9.04 5.59 5.84
N ILE A 8 9.21 5.40 7.16
CA ILE A 8 8.10 5.03 8.05
C ILE A 8 7.06 6.16 8.13
N ARG A 9 7.49 7.43 8.24
CA ARG A 9 6.58 8.58 8.24
C ARG A 9 5.78 8.68 6.94
N PHE A 10 6.44 8.48 5.80
CA PHE A 10 5.75 8.43 4.51
C PHE A 10 4.80 7.24 4.42
N GLY A 11 5.16 6.09 4.98
CA GLY A 11 4.28 4.92 5.05
C GLY A 11 3.01 5.19 5.84
N ILE A 12 3.12 5.87 6.99
CA ILE A 12 1.97 6.29 7.82
C ILE A 12 1.12 7.35 7.10
N ALA A 13 1.73 8.31 6.41
CA ALA A 13 0.98 9.30 5.64
C ALA A 13 0.23 8.64 4.45
N THR A 14 0.89 7.69 3.78
CA THR A 14 0.31 6.94 2.66
C THR A 14 -0.84 6.05 3.13
N SER A 15 -0.71 5.36 4.26
CA SER A 15 -1.83 4.60 4.83
C SER A 15 -2.99 5.49 5.21
N GLY A 16 -2.75 6.68 5.77
CA GLY A 16 -3.79 7.67 6.00
C GLY A 16 -4.58 8.03 4.74
N CYS A 17 -3.88 8.22 3.61
CA CYS A 17 -4.52 8.48 2.31
C CYS A 17 -5.32 7.27 1.80
N LEU A 18 -4.78 6.05 1.92
CA LEU A 18 -5.47 4.82 1.54
C LEU A 18 -6.75 4.60 2.36
N ILE A 19 -6.68 4.84 3.68
CA ILE A 19 -7.82 4.74 4.61
C ILE A 19 -8.88 5.78 4.25
N ALA A 20 -8.48 7.04 4.06
CA ALA A 20 -9.41 8.10 3.68
C ALA A 20 -10.11 7.79 2.35
N TYR A 21 -9.36 7.33 1.34
CA TYR A 21 -9.92 6.93 0.06
C TYR A 21 -10.91 5.77 0.21
N PHE A 22 -10.54 4.73 0.97
CA PHE A 22 -11.43 3.61 1.25
C PHE A 22 -12.73 4.04 1.94
N LEU A 23 -12.64 4.90 2.96
CA LEU A 23 -13.81 5.42 3.67
C LEU A 23 -14.73 6.23 2.75
N ILE A 24 -14.16 7.06 1.87
CA ILE A 24 -14.94 7.80 0.88
C ILE A 24 -15.68 6.83 -0.05
N LEU A 25 -15.00 5.81 -0.60
CA LEU A 25 -15.64 4.81 -1.44
C LEU A 25 -16.73 4.02 -0.70
N SER A 26 -16.51 3.77 0.60
CA SER A 26 -17.47 3.08 1.45
C SER A 26 -18.79 3.86 1.58
N LEU A 27 -18.74 5.19 1.71
CA LEU A 27 -19.94 6.03 1.76
C LEU A 27 -20.82 5.92 0.51
N PHE A 28 -20.22 5.62 -0.64
CA PHE A 28 -20.93 5.44 -1.92
C PHE A 28 -21.18 3.96 -2.28
N GLY A 29 -20.78 3.02 -1.42
CA GLY A 29 -20.87 1.58 -1.71
C GLY A 29 -19.94 1.09 -2.82
N LEU A 30 -19.05 1.93 -3.36
CA LEU A 30 -18.18 1.61 -4.50
C LEU A 30 -16.94 0.79 -4.11
N HIS A 31 -16.64 0.70 -2.82
CA HIS A 31 -15.52 -0.08 -2.27
C HIS A 31 -15.56 -1.60 -2.53
N THR A 32 -16.71 -2.14 -2.97
CA THR A 32 -16.88 -3.56 -3.35
C THR A 32 -16.42 -3.86 -4.78
N GLN A 33 -16.26 -2.82 -5.60
CA GLN A 33 -15.85 -2.93 -7.01
C GLN A 33 -14.32 -2.83 -7.13
N VAL A 34 -13.68 -3.87 -7.65
CA VAL A 34 -12.21 -3.97 -7.73
C VAL A 34 -11.58 -2.88 -8.59
N TRP A 35 -12.29 -2.32 -9.56
CA TRP A 35 -11.81 -1.20 -10.37
C TRP A 35 -11.40 0.00 -9.52
N PHE A 36 -12.16 0.31 -8.45
CA PHE A 36 -11.79 1.40 -7.54
C PHE A 36 -10.60 1.04 -6.65
N SER A 37 -10.37 -0.25 -6.41
CA SER A 37 -9.18 -0.73 -5.68
C SER A 37 -7.88 -0.51 -6.46
N LEU A 38 -7.93 -0.47 -7.80
CA LEU A 38 -6.74 -0.16 -8.61
C LEU A 38 -6.13 1.22 -8.25
N PHE A 39 -6.98 2.16 -7.84
CA PHE A 39 -6.53 3.49 -7.41
C PHE A 39 -5.68 3.43 -6.12
N ASN A 40 -5.82 2.39 -5.28
CA ASN A 40 -4.92 2.15 -4.16
C ASN A 40 -3.47 1.97 -4.63
N GLY A 41 -3.27 1.36 -5.80
CA GLY A 41 -1.96 1.24 -6.44
C GLY A 41 -1.40 2.59 -6.86
N VAL A 42 -2.24 3.52 -7.30
CA VAL A 42 -1.84 4.90 -7.65
C VAL A 42 -1.41 5.66 -6.41
N ILE A 43 -2.21 5.62 -5.33
CA ILE A 43 -1.88 6.26 -4.05
C ILE A 43 -0.57 5.69 -3.48
N THR A 44 -0.46 4.36 -3.46
CA THR A 44 0.74 3.66 -2.98
C THR A 44 1.96 4.02 -3.83
N GLY A 45 1.80 4.08 -5.16
CA GLY A 45 2.86 4.46 -6.08
C GLY A 45 3.34 5.88 -5.85
N PHE A 46 2.42 6.83 -5.67
CA PHE A 46 2.75 8.21 -5.35
C PHE A 46 3.50 8.31 -4.02
N GLY A 47 3.03 7.62 -2.97
CA GLY A 47 3.69 7.57 -1.67
C GLY A 47 5.11 7.02 -1.73
N ILE A 48 5.31 5.90 -2.45
CA ILE A 48 6.63 5.30 -2.65
C ILE A 48 7.55 6.22 -3.46
N TYR A 49 7.04 6.79 -4.56
CA TYR A 49 7.81 7.70 -5.42
C TYR A 49 8.32 8.92 -4.65
N GLU A 50 7.44 9.61 -3.94
CA GLU A 50 7.79 10.79 -3.13
C GLU A 50 8.74 10.42 -1.98
N ALA A 51 8.52 9.28 -1.33
CA ALA A 51 9.43 8.79 -0.29
C ALA A 51 10.85 8.56 -0.84
N ILE A 52 10.99 7.87 -1.97
CA ILE A 52 12.31 7.62 -2.60
C ILE A 52 12.97 8.93 -3.04
N LYS A 53 12.19 9.84 -3.65
CA LYS A 53 12.69 11.14 -4.13
C LYS A 53 13.21 12.01 -3.00
N ILE A 54 12.45 12.16 -1.92
CA ILE A 54 12.86 12.98 -0.76
C ILE A 54 14.01 12.30 -0.02
N PHE A 55 13.99 10.97 0.08
CA PHE A 55 15.10 10.21 0.65
C PHE A 55 16.40 10.40 -0.14
N ARG A 56 16.33 10.42 -1.49
CA ARG A 56 17.47 10.74 -2.36
C ARG A 56 18.02 12.14 -2.11
N VAL A 57 17.16 13.14 -2.01
CA VAL A 57 17.57 14.54 -1.71
C VAL A 57 18.26 14.63 -0.35
N ASN A 58 17.73 13.95 0.67
CA ASN A 58 18.30 13.96 2.01
C ASN A 58 19.64 13.21 2.13
N GLN A 59 19.83 12.14 1.34
CA GLN A 59 21.07 11.36 1.35
C GLN A 59 22.19 11.98 0.50
N GLY A 60 21.83 12.82 -0.50
CA GLY A 60 22.81 13.49 -1.36
C GLY A 60 23.77 12.51 -2.02
N GLU A 61 25.08 12.72 -1.81
CA GLU A 61 26.14 11.87 -2.38
C GLU A 61 26.20 10.45 -1.78
N ASN A 62 25.59 10.22 -0.61
CA ASN A 62 25.51 8.89 -0.01
C ASN A 62 24.36 8.05 -0.56
N TYR A 63 23.58 8.59 -1.52
CA TYR A 63 22.47 7.86 -2.13
C TYR A 63 22.98 6.74 -3.02
N ASN A 64 22.56 5.52 -2.71
CA ASN A 64 22.78 4.35 -3.55
C ASN A 64 21.46 3.61 -3.83
N TYR A 65 21.49 2.72 -4.82
CA TYR A 65 20.33 1.93 -5.23
C TYR A 65 19.70 1.16 -4.05
N GLY A 66 20.51 0.51 -3.22
CA GLY A 66 20.02 -0.26 -2.06
C GLY A 66 19.25 0.60 -1.05
N SER A 67 19.71 1.83 -0.82
CA SER A 67 19.09 2.76 0.11
C SER A 67 17.74 3.28 -0.40
N GLY A 68 17.63 3.60 -1.70
CA GLY A 68 16.35 3.95 -2.33
C GLY A 68 15.37 2.78 -2.35
N PHE A 69 15.84 1.58 -2.68
CA PHE A 69 15.02 0.37 -2.64
C PHE A 69 14.47 0.13 -1.23
N THR A 70 15.32 0.24 -0.22
CA THR A 70 14.92 0.10 1.19
C THR A 70 13.87 1.14 1.56
N ALA A 71 14.05 2.40 1.16
CA ALA A 71 13.09 3.47 1.41
C ALA A 71 11.71 3.16 0.78
N GLY A 72 11.68 2.70 -0.47
CA GLY A 72 10.44 2.35 -1.14
C GLY A 72 9.72 1.15 -0.50
N VAL A 73 10.44 0.06 -0.26
CA VAL A 73 9.87 -1.15 0.36
C VAL A 73 9.33 -0.84 1.75
N VAL A 74 10.10 -0.15 2.60
CA VAL A 74 9.67 0.17 3.97
C VAL A 74 8.42 1.05 3.93
N THR A 75 8.38 2.06 3.07
CA THR A 75 7.20 2.94 2.91
C THR A 75 5.96 2.14 2.52
N GLY A 76 6.05 1.32 1.47
CA GLY A 76 4.92 0.54 0.97
C GLY A 76 4.47 -0.57 1.94
N PHE A 77 5.41 -1.22 2.63
CA PHE A 77 5.10 -2.29 3.59
C PHE A 77 4.42 -1.73 4.84
N VAL A 78 4.94 -0.62 5.38
CA VAL A 78 4.31 0.07 6.51
C VAL A 78 2.90 0.52 6.13
N ALA A 79 2.73 1.11 4.95
CA ALA A 79 1.41 1.51 4.46
C ALA A 79 0.45 0.31 4.35
N THR A 80 0.92 -0.80 3.78
CA THR A 80 0.14 -2.04 3.60
C THR A 80 -0.27 -2.66 4.93
N ILE A 81 0.64 -2.75 5.90
CA ILE A 81 0.34 -3.32 7.22
C ILE A 81 -0.72 -2.49 7.94
N ILE A 82 -0.55 -1.17 7.98
CA ILE A 82 -1.51 -0.28 8.64
C ILE A 82 -2.87 -0.35 7.95
N PHE A 83 -2.90 -0.32 6.61
CA PHE A 83 -4.14 -0.43 5.84
C PHE A 83 -4.83 -1.79 6.05
N THR A 84 -4.07 -2.90 6.11
CA THR A 84 -4.62 -4.24 6.35
C THR A 84 -5.24 -4.35 7.74
N ILE A 85 -4.59 -3.79 8.77
CA ILE A 85 -5.14 -3.76 10.14
C ILE A 85 -6.43 -2.95 10.16
N PHE A 86 -6.43 -1.75 9.56
CA PHE A 86 -7.63 -0.94 9.43
C PHE A 86 -8.75 -1.69 8.70
N PHE A 87 -8.43 -2.34 7.57
CA PHE A 87 -9.38 -3.09 6.76
C PHE A 87 -9.98 -4.24 7.56
N ALA A 88 -9.17 -4.99 8.30
CA ALA A 88 -9.64 -6.06 9.17
C ALA A 88 -10.65 -5.52 10.19
N VAL A 89 -10.27 -4.49 10.97
CA VAL A 89 -11.15 -3.88 11.99
C VAL A 89 -12.43 -3.31 11.37
N TYR A 90 -12.32 -2.59 10.26
CA TYR A 90 -13.47 -2.03 9.56
C TYR A 90 -14.46 -3.13 9.15
N SER A 91 -13.93 -4.21 8.61
CA SER A 91 -14.72 -5.27 8.04
C SER A 91 -15.33 -6.23 9.08
N THR A 92 -14.75 -6.32 10.28
CA THR A 92 -15.28 -7.16 11.37
C THR A 92 -16.17 -6.37 12.34
N GLU A 93 -15.82 -5.13 12.68
CA GLU A 93 -16.52 -4.35 13.72
C GLU A 93 -17.49 -3.33 13.14
N ILE A 94 -17.21 -2.76 11.96
CA ILE A 94 -18.00 -1.64 11.42
C ILE A 94 -18.99 -2.13 10.38
N ASN A 95 -18.56 -2.98 9.45
CA ASN A 95 -19.42 -3.49 8.38
C ASN A 95 -19.12 -4.98 8.05
N PRO A 96 -19.72 -5.92 8.80
CA PRO A 96 -19.59 -7.36 8.52
C PRO A 96 -20.22 -7.80 7.19
N GLU A 97 -21.22 -7.07 6.69
CA GLU A 97 -21.84 -7.36 5.40
C GLU A 97 -20.88 -7.10 4.23
N PHE A 98 -20.00 -6.11 4.35
CA PHE A 98 -18.97 -5.84 3.35
C PHE A 98 -18.05 -7.05 3.10
N LEU A 99 -17.62 -7.75 4.15
CA LEU A 99 -16.83 -8.99 3.98
C LEU A 99 -17.61 -10.03 3.18
N LYS A 100 -18.89 -10.19 3.50
CA LYS A 100 -19.76 -11.17 2.86
C LYS A 100 -19.99 -10.85 1.39
N GLU A 101 -20.19 -9.58 1.03
CA GLU A 101 -20.33 -9.13 -0.36
C GLU A 101 -19.03 -9.29 -1.14
N LEU A 102 -17.89 -8.93 -0.55
CA LEU A 102 -16.59 -9.06 -1.19
C LEU A 102 -16.21 -10.54 -1.36
N ALA A 103 -16.46 -11.37 -0.35
CA ALA A 103 -16.27 -12.83 -0.42
C ALA A 103 -17.19 -13.49 -1.45
N THR A 104 -18.46 -13.11 -1.53
CA THR A 104 -19.38 -13.68 -2.53
C THR A 104 -19.08 -13.24 -3.96
N THR A 105 -18.52 -12.05 -4.15
CA THR A 105 -18.17 -11.53 -5.48
C THR A 105 -16.86 -12.12 -6.00
N TRP A 106 -15.82 -12.20 -5.15
CA TRP A 106 -14.46 -12.58 -5.56
C TRP A 106 -14.01 -13.96 -5.08
N PHE A 107 -14.58 -14.45 -3.98
CA PHE A 107 -14.20 -15.70 -3.33
C PHE A 107 -15.38 -16.67 -3.25
N LYS A 108 -16.17 -16.81 -4.33
CA LYS A 108 -17.36 -17.68 -4.40
C LYS A 108 -17.14 -19.10 -3.82
N SER A 109 -15.90 -19.61 -3.88
CA SER A 109 -15.52 -20.94 -3.39
C SER A 109 -15.02 -20.97 -1.93
N PHE A 110 -14.76 -19.84 -1.28
CA PHE A 110 -14.20 -19.75 0.08
C PHE A 110 -15.21 -19.19 1.10
N LYS A 111 -16.43 -19.72 1.07
CA LYS A 111 -17.61 -19.24 1.82
C LYS A 111 -17.45 -19.19 3.36
N SER A 112 -16.33 -19.67 3.90
CA SER A 112 -16.11 -19.91 5.33
C SER A 112 -14.77 -19.39 5.88
N PHE A 113 -14.03 -18.56 5.14
CA PHE A 113 -12.73 -18.07 5.61
C PHE A 113 -12.53 -16.56 5.39
N GLU A 114 -13.10 -15.75 6.29
CA GLU A 114 -12.87 -14.29 6.33
C GLU A 114 -11.36 -13.95 6.40
N GLY A 115 -10.56 -14.78 7.08
CA GLY A 115 -9.11 -14.63 7.16
C GLY A 115 -8.38 -14.72 5.81
N ILE A 116 -8.90 -15.47 4.83
CA ILE A 116 -8.29 -15.56 3.49
C ILE A 116 -8.40 -14.22 2.76
N VAL A 117 -9.47 -13.46 2.99
CA VAL A 117 -9.67 -12.15 2.36
C VAL A 117 -8.62 -11.16 2.85
N PHE A 118 -8.39 -11.08 4.17
CA PHE A 118 -7.35 -10.21 4.75
C PHE A 118 -5.96 -10.55 4.26
N PHE A 119 -5.66 -11.85 4.20
CA PHE A 119 -4.38 -12.32 3.69
C PHE A 119 -4.17 -11.97 2.22
N THR A 120 -5.22 -12.09 1.40
CA THR A 120 -5.17 -11.71 -0.01
C THR A 120 -4.92 -10.22 -0.19
N VAL A 121 -5.63 -9.37 0.56
CA VAL A 121 -5.44 -7.91 0.54
C VAL A 121 -4.01 -7.55 0.95
N ALA A 122 -3.48 -8.18 2.00
CA ALA A 122 -2.11 -7.96 2.46
C ALA A 122 -1.07 -8.34 1.39
N ILE A 123 -1.18 -9.55 0.81
CA ILE A 123 -0.28 -10.01 -0.25
C ILE A 123 -0.34 -9.07 -1.46
N MET A 124 -1.54 -8.67 -1.87
CA MET A 124 -1.72 -7.78 -3.01
C MET A 124 -1.08 -6.41 -2.76
N GLY A 125 -1.21 -5.88 -1.54
CA GLY A 125 -0.54 -4.65 -1.12
C GLY A 125 0.98 -4.78 -1.14
N PHE A 126 1.53 -5.87 -0.58
CA PHE A 126 2.98 -6.11 -0.60
C PHE A 126 3.53 -6.30 -2.01
N ALA A 127 2.83 -7.05 -2.86
CA ALA A 127 3.21 -7.25 -4.25
C ALA A 127 3.22 -5.91 -5.00
N THR A 128 2.18 -5.09 -4.82
CA THR A 128 2.09 -3.75 -5.42
C THR A 128 3.24 -2.86 -4.95
N ALA A 129 3.52 -2.84 -3.65
CA ALA A 129 4.64 -2.09 -3.08
C ALA A 129 6.00 -2.51 -3.65
N LEU A 130 6.25 -3.82 -3.79
CA LEU A 130 7.49 -4.33 -4.38
C LEU A 130 7.62 -3.97 -5.86
N VAL A 131 6.58 -4.21 -6.66
CA VAL A 131 6.58 -3.93 -8.10
C VAL A 131 6.79 -2.44 -8.35
N LEU A 132 6.09 -1.57 -7.63
CA LEU A 132 6.22 -0.13 -7.75
C LEU A 132 7.60 0.35 -7.29
N THR A 133 8.10 -0.18 -6.17
CA THR A 133 9.45 0.16 -5.71
C THR A 133 10.48 -0.21 -6.75
N LEU A 134 10.46 -1.43 -7.29
CA LEU A 134 11.39 -1.85 -8.34
C LEU A 134 11.27 -0.97 -9.60
N SER A 135 10.04 -0.64 -10.01
CA SER A 135 9.77 0.20 -11.17
C SER A 135 10.35 1.61 -11.00
N PHE A 136 10.12 2.25 -9.85
CA PHE A 136 10.69 3.57 -9.58
C PHE A 136 12.20 3.53 -9.39
N MET A 137 12.73 2.46 -8.81
CA MET A 137 14.18 2.29 -8.70
C MET A 137 14.87 2.17 -10.06
N GLN A 138 14.21 1.60 -11.08
CA GLN A 138 14.71 1.67 -12.47
C GLN A 138 14.70 3.11 -13.00
N LEU A 139 13.65 3.88 -12.69
CA LEU A 139 13.52 5.28 -13.10
C LEU A 139 14.56 6.20 -12.44
N PHE A 140 14.90 5.94 -11.18
CA PHE A 140 15.91 6.69 -10.43
C PHE A 140 17.35 6.24 -10.64
N LYS A 141 17.58 5.19 -11.46
CA LYS A 141 18.92 4.76 -11.84
C LYS A 141 19.60 5.89 -12.64
N SER A 142 20.75 6.37 -12.16
CA SER A 142 21.53 7.34 -12.93
C SER A 142 22.02 6.68 -14.22
N ALA A 143 21.75 7.29 -15.37
CA ALA A 143 22.34 6.91 -16.64
C ALA A 143 23.83 7.33 -16.62
N ASN A 144 24.67 6.54 -15.95
CA ASN A 144 26.11 6.64 -16.09
C ASN A 144 26.50 5.83 -17.34
N ASN A 145 26.48 6.49 -18.49
CA ASN A 145 27.34 6.17 -19.63
C ASN A 145 28.41 7.25 -19.70
#